data_AF-A0A3S0EMX2-F1
#
_entry.id   AF-A0A3S0EMX2-F1
#
_cell.length_a   1.000
_cell.length_b   1.000
_cell.length_c   1.000
_cell.angle_alpha   90.00
_cell.angle_beta   90.00
_cell.angle_gamma   90.00
#
_symmetry.space_group_name_H-M   'P 1'
#
loop_
_entity.id
_entity.type
_entity.pdbx_description
1 polymer ?
#
loop_
_entity_poly.entity_id
_entity_poly.type
_entity_poly.pdbx_seq_one_letter_code
_entity_poly.pdbx_strand_id
1 'polypeptide(L)'
;MDRISEGFNLHQTIEMIGQAFQAVVCHVFFDAALHGLAIAVIFAVLGVVLLKSRPKIGKPFISVGKRLSIFCAVLLVPGLISLALQGHLPSTGVFSINSMGFICFWSLICVHLSAEEMNFQWF
;
A
#
# COMPACT_ATOMS: atom_id res chain seq x y z
N MET A 1 -19.80 38.49 -25.02
CA MET A 1 -19.84 37.40 -24.01
C MET A 1 -19.73 36.12 -24.80
N ASP A 2 -18.53 35.81 -25.25
CA ASP A 2 -18.29 34.67 -26.11
C ASP A 2 -18.28 33.42 -25.24
N ARG A 3 -19.35 32.63 -25.36
CA ARG A 3 -19.39 31.26 -24.85
C ARG A 3 -18.46 30.45 -25.73
N ILE A 4 -17.18 30.42 -25.37
CA ILE A 4 -16.26 29.38 -25.85
C ILE A 4 -16.82 28.08 -25.30
N SER A 5 -17.59 27.39 -26.14
CA SER A 5 -17.84 25.97 -25.97
C SER A 5 -16.48 25.30 -26.07
N GLU A 6 -15.80 25.11 -24.94
CA GLU A 6 -14.61 24.27 -24.85
C GLU A 6 -15.04 22.87 -25.31
N GLY A 7 -14.85 22.61 -26.60
CA GLY A 7 -15.09 21.29 -27.18
C GLY A 7 -14.23 20.30 -26.44
N PHE A 8 -14.86 19.25 -25.91
CA PHE A 8 -14.19 18.17 -25.23
C PHE A 8 -12.99 17.67 -26.05
N ASN A 9 -11.78 17.94 -25.56
CA ASN A 9 -10.56 17.54 -26.23
C ASN A 9 -10.13 16.17 -25.74
N LEU A 10 -10.58 15.14 -26.46
CA LEU A 10 -10.38 13.74 -26.10
C LEU A 10 -8.89 13.36 -25.95
N HIS A 11 -8.00 13.97 -26.73
CA HIS A 11 -6.55 13.73 -26.61
C HIS A 11 -6.00 14.24 -25.27
N GLN A 12 -6.37 15.47 -24.91
CA GLN A 12 -5.97 16.07 -23.65
C GLN A 12 -6.53 15.30 -22.45
N THR A 13 -7.77 14.80 -22.55
CA THR A 13 -8.35 13.96 -21.50
C THR A 13 -7.60 12.64 -21.32
N ILE A 14 -7.22 11.97 -22.41
CA ILE A 14 -6.44 10.72 -22.33
C ILE A 14 -5.07 10.96 -21.69
N GLU A 15 -4.40 12.05 -22.03
CA GLU A 15 -3.11 12.39 -21.46
C GLU A 15 -3.21 12.65 -19.94
N MET A 16 -4.24 13.38 -19.51
CA MET A 16 -4.52 13.60 -18.08
C MET A 16 -4.80 12.29 -17.34
N ILE A 17 -5.56 11.37 -17.95
CA ILE A 17 -5.82 10.04 -17.38
C ILE A 17 -4.51 9.26 -17.23
N GLY A 18 -3.63 9.31 -18.24
CA GLY A 18 -2.33 8.65 -18.20
C GLY A 18 -1.44 9.19 -17.06
N GLN A 19 -1.36 10.51 -16.92
CA GLN A 19 -0.61 11.15 -15.84
C GLN A 19 -1.18 10.81 -14.46
N ALA A 20 -2.51 10.85 -14.30
CA ALA A 20 -3.17 10.48 -13.05
C ALA A 20 -2.95 9.00 -12.70
N PHE A 21 -3.05 8.11 -13.69
CA PHE A 21 -2.78 6.69 -13.51
C PHE A 21 -1.34 6.44 -13.06
N GLN A 22 -0.37 7.09 -13.70
CA GLN A 22 1.04 6.99 -13.32
C GLN A 22 1.27 7.53 -11.90
N ALA A 23 0.65 8.65 -11.53
CA ALA A 23 0.73 9.20 -10.18
C ALA A 23 0.19 8.22 -9.12
N VAL A 24 -0.95 7.60 -9.38
CA VAL A 24 -1.54 6.61 -8.46
C VAL A 24 -0.65 5.37 -8.33
N VAL A 25 -0.23 4.79 -9.45
CA VAL A 25 0.52 3.53 -9.45
C VAL A 25 1.94 3.71 -8.90
N CYS A 26 2.62 4.79 -9.24
CA CYS A 26 4.01 4.99 -8.84
C CYS A 26 4.15 5.67 -7.48
N HIS A 27 3.23 6.57 -7.09
CA HIS A 27 3.35 7.33 -5.85
C HIS A 27 2.39 6.83 -4.77
N VAL A 28 1.09 6.78 -5.04
CA VAL A 28 0.08 6.40 -4.03
C VAL A 28 0.27 4.95 -3.56
N PHE A 29 0.49 4.01 -4.49
CA PHE A 29 0.80 2.63 -4.10
C PHE A 29 2.16 2.47 -3.44
N PHE A 30 3.13 3.31 -3.80
CA PHE A 30 4.44 3.30 -3.13
C PHE A 30 4.31 3.75 -1.67
N ASP A 31 3.59 4.85 -1.41
CA ASP A 31 3.31 5.31 -0.05
C ASP A 31 2.50 4.28 0.74
N ALA A 32 1.45 3.71 0.13
CA ALA A 32 0.69 2.64 0.75
C ALA A 32 1.60 1.46 1.12
N ALA A 33 2.47 1.03 0.21
CA ALA A 33 3.38 -0.08 0.44
C ALA A 33 4.43 0.21 1.52
N LEU A 34 4.95 1.43 1.62
CA LEU A 34 5.84 1.85 2.71
C LEU A 34 5.16 1.73 4.09
N HIS A 35 3.92 2.20 4.21
CA HIS A 35 3.15 2.07 5.46
C HIS A 35 2.84 0.60 5.77
N GLY A 36 2.50 -0.19 4.75
CA GLY A 36 2.24 -1.62 4.89
C GLY A 36 3.49 -2.39 5.35
N LEU A 37 4.67 -2.05 4.84
CA LEU A 37 5.94 -2.60 5.31
C LEU A 37 6.23 -2.22 6.76
N ALA A 38 6.00 -0.97 7.14
CA ALA A 38 6.19 -0.54 8.53
C ALA A 38 5.30 -1.35 9.48
N ILE A 39 4.04 -1.59 9.11
CA ILE A 39 3.13 -2.43 9.88
C ILE A 39 3.57 -3.90 9.87
N ALA A 40 4.07 -4.41 8.74
CA ALA A 40 4.60 -5.77 8.66
C ALA A 40 5.77 -6.00 9.62
N VAL A 41 6.66 -5.01 9.77
CA VAL A 41 7.75 -5.03 10.75
C VAL A 41 7.20 -5.09 12.18
N ILE A 42 6.18 -4.28 12.51
CA ILE A 42 5.53 -4.33 13.82
C ILE A 42 4.96 -5.74 14.09
N PHE A 43 4.28 -6.34 13.11
CA PHE A 43 3.74 -7.70 13.22
C PHE A 43 4.84 -8.76 13.40
N ALA A 44 5.96 -8.64 12.67
CA ALA A 44 7.09 -9.54 12.81
C ALA A 44 7.71 -9.44 14.21
N VAL A 45 7.91 -8.22 14.73
CA VAL A 45 8.44 -7.98 16.08
C VAL A 45 7.50 -8.54 17.14
N LEU A 46 6.21 -8.23 17.06
CA LEU A 46 5.20 -8.77 17.99
C LEU A 46 5.16 -10.29 17.93
N GLY A 47 5.21 -10.86 16.72
CA GLY A 47 5.25 -12.30 16.50
C GLY A 47 6.45 -12.97 17.16
N VAL A 48 7.65 -12.40 17.01
CA VAL A 48 8.89 -12.91 17.65
C VAL A 48 8.83 -12.81 19.17
N VAL A 49 8.32 -11.69 19.70
CA VAL A 49 8.14 -11.51 21.15
C VAL A 49 7.15 -12.54 21.70
N LEU A 50 6.01 -12.72 21.03
CA LEU A 50 4.98 -13.66 21.44
C LEU A 50 5.39 -15.12 21.23
N LEU A 51 6.29 -15.41 20.29
CA LEU A 51 6.77 -16.78 20.05
C LEU A 51 7.46 -17.37 21.28
N LYS A 52 8.14 -16.52 22.08
CA LYS A 52 8.84 -16.93 23.31
C LYS A 52 7.87 -17.37 24.42
N SER A 53 6.73 -16.69 24.55
CA SER A 53 5.81 -16.90 25.68
C SER A 53 4.56 -17.70 25.29
N ARG A 54 4.10 -17.58 24.04
CA ARG A 54 2.86 -18.19 23.52
C ARG A 54 3.00 -18.55 22.03
N PRO A 55 3.67 -19.67 21.70
CA PRO A 55 4.01 -20.02 20.32
C PRO A 55 2.78 -20.23 19.41
N LYS A 56 1.65 -20.68 19.95
CA LYS A 56 0.39 -20.82 19.21
C LYS A 56 -0.19 -19.48 18.75
N ILE A 57 0.10 -18.39 19.46
CA ILE A 57 -0.36 -17.04 19.13
C ILE A 57 0.68 -16.33 18.27
N GLY A 58 1.98 -16.48 18.57
CA GLY A 58 3.05 -15.78 17.83
C GLY A 58 3.20 -16.22 16.37
N LYS A 59 2.93 -17.49 16.04
CA LYS A 59 3.02 -18.01 14.67
C LYS A 59 2.13 -17.27 13.67
N PRO A 60 0.82 -17.04 13.95
CA PRO A 60 -0.04 -16.21 13.10
C PRO A 60 0.53 -14.84 12.76
N PHE A 61 1.05 -14.09 13.74
CA PHE A 61 1.60 -12.75 13.51
C PHE A 61 2.83 -12.77 12.58
N ILE A 62 3.69 -13.78 12.71
CA ILE A 62 4.85 -13.95 11.81
C ILE A 62 4.38 -14.32 10.40
N SER A 63 3.39 -15.20 10.26
CA SER A 63 2.81 -15.60 8.97
C SER A 63 2.20 -14.40 8.23
N VAL A 64 1.37 -13.63 8.94
CA VAL A 64 0.75 -12.40 8.41
C VAL A 64 1.81 -11.37 8.05
N GLY A 65 2.77 -11.10 8.94
CA GLY A 65 3.87 -10.16 8.68
C GLY A 65 4.69 -10.55 7.44
N LYS A 66 4.97 -11.84 7.23
CA LYS A 66 5.66 -12.34 6.04
C LYS A 66 4.83 -12.11 4.77
N ARG A 67 3.55 -12.50 4.75
CA ARG A 67 2.68 -12.32 3.58
C ARG A 67 2.53 -10.85 3.22
N LEU A 68 2.32 -10.01 4.23
CA LEU A 68 2.23 -8.56 4.08
C LEU A 68 3.53 -7.98 3.52
N SER A 69 4.69 -8.40 4.04
CA SER A 69 5.99 -7.92 3.55
C SER A 69 6.21 -8.24 2.07
N ILE A 70 5.87 -9.46 1.64
CA ILE A 70 5.99 -9.87 0.23
C ILE A 70 5.07 -9.03 -0.65
N PHE A 71 3.81 -8.86 -0.24
CA PHE A 71 2.84 -8.08 -0.99
C PHE A 71 3.26 -6.61 -1.12
N CYS A 72 3.67 -5.97 -0.02
CA CYS A 72 4.16 -4.60 -0.05
C CYS A 72 5.46 -4.46 -0.84
N ALA A 73 6.38 -5.44 -0.78
CA ALA A 73 7.59 -5.41 -1.60
C ALA A 73 7.28 -5.40 -3.11
N VAL A 74 6.28 -6.17 -3.54
CA VAL A 74 5.82 -6.16 -4.95
C VAL A 74 5.19 -4.81 -5.30
N LEU A 75 4.35 -4.26 -4.43
CA LEU A 75 3.70 -2.96 -4.65
C LEU A 75 4.68 -1.78 -4.71
N LEU A 76 5.86 -1.87 -4.07
CA LEU A 76 6.89 -0.84 -4.17
C LEU A 76 7.55 -0.77 -5.55
N VAL A 77 7.55 -1.86 -6.32
CA VAL A 77 8.35 -1.98 -7.56
C VAL A 77 8.08 -0.85 -8.55
N PRO A 78 6.84 -0.49 -8.90
CA PRO A 78 6.58 0.61 -9.84
C PRO A 78 7.12 1.96 -9.37
N GLY A 79 7.01 2.26 -8.07
CA GLY A 79 7.56 3.48 -7.48
C GLY A 79 9.09 3.49 -7.44
N LEU A 80 9.71 2.35 -7.12
CA LEU A 80 11.16 2.19 -7.18
C LEU A 80 11.71 2.33 -8.60
N ILE A 81 11.02 1.78 -9.60
CA ILE A 81 11.39 1.96 -11.01
C ILE A 81 11.29 3.45 -11.39
N SER A 82 10.20 4.12 -11.00
CA SER A 82 10.04 5.55 -11.25
C SER A 82 11.16 6.37 -10.60
N LEU A 83 11.51 6.07 -9.35
CA LEU A 83 12.61 6.71 -8.64
C LEU A 83 13.97 6.45 -9.31
N ALA A 84 14.23 5.22 -9.76
CA ALA A 84 15.48 4.87 -10.41
C ALA A 84 15.66 5.54 -11.78
N LEU A 85 14.56 5.72 -12.53
CA LEU A 85 14.60 6.31 -13.87
C LEU A 85 14.53 7.84 -13.86
N GLN A 86 13.73 8.43 -12.97
CA GLN A 86 13.42 9.86 -12.98
C GLN A 86 14.03 10.62 -11.79
N GLY A 87 14.52 9.92 -10.76
CA GLY A 87 15.05 10.53 -9.53
C GLY A 87 13.99 11.08 -8.58
N HIS A 88 12.71 11.09 -8.98
CA HIS A 88 11.59 11.53 -8.17
C HIS A 88 10.33 10.71 -8.46
N LEU A 89 9.37 10.75 -7.53
CA LEU A 89 8.04 10.21 -7.76
C LEU A 89 7.17 11.25 -8.52
N PRO A 90 6.24 10.82 -9.39
CA PRO A 90 5.32 11.72 -10.07
C PRO A 90 4.41 12.43 -9.06
N SER A 91 4.06 13.70 -9.30
CA SER A 91 3.21 14.46 -8.40
C SER A 91 1.81 13.85 -8.30
N THR A 92 1.29 13.68 -7.09
CA THR A 92 -0.06 13.16 -6.83
C THR A 92 -1.16 14.21 -7.05
N GLY A 93 -0.81 15.49 -7.18
CA GLY A 93 -1.77 16.57 -7.36
C GLY A 93 -2.84 16.56 -6.25
N VAL A 94 -4.10 16.33 -6.64
CA VAL A 94 -5.25 16.25 -5.72
C VAL A 94 -5.43 14.87 -5.07
N PHE A 95 -4.70 13.85 -5.51
CA PHE A 95 -4.81 12.47 -5.01
C PHE A 95 -3.94 12.19 -3.78
N SER A 96 -3.60 13.23 -3.02
CA SER A 96 -2.81 13.11 -1.79
C SER A 96 -3.65 12.46 -0.69
N ILE A 97 -3.41 11.17 -0.43
CA ILE A 97 -3.99 10.46 0.71
C ILE A 97 -3.15 10.76 1.96
N ASN A 98 -3.83 11.13 3.05
CA ASN A 98 -3.15 11.34 4.33
C ASN A 98 -2.63 10.00 4.88
N SER A 99 -1.45 10.02 5.52
CA SER A 99 -0.80 8.85 6.15
C SER A 99 -1.76 8.04 7.04
N MET A 100 -2.66 8.71 7.76
CA MET A 100 -3.67 8.06 8.60
C MET A 100 -4.61 7.14 7.81
N GLY A 101 -4.94 7.48 6.56
CA GLY A 101 -5.76 6.64 5.68
C GLY A 101 -5.09 5.31 5.37
N PHE A 102 -3.79 5.32 5.06
CA PHE A 102 -3.02 4.11 4.82
C PHE A 102 -2.90 3.24 6.08
N ILE A 103 -2.66 3.85 7.24
CA ILE A 103 -2.55 3.11 8.51
C ILE A 103 -3.88 2.41 8.84
N CYS A 104 -5.02 3.10 8.71
CA CYS A 104 -6.33 2.50 8.93
C CYS A 104 -6.60 1.34 7.97
N PHE A 105 -6.31 1.53 6.68
CA PHE A 105 -6.49 0.50 5.66
C PHE A 105 -5.69 -0.77 5.97
N TRP A 106 -4.40 -0.62 6.28
CA TRP A 106 -3.55 -1.76 6.61
C TRP A 106 -3.93 -2.42 7.94
N SER A 107 -4.36 -1.63 8.93
CA SER A 107 -4.84 -2.20 10.21
C SER A 107 -6.02 -3.13 9.99
N LEU A 108 -6.98 -2.76 9.13
CA LEU A 108 -8.13 -3.61 8.78
C LEU A 108 -7.68 -4.91 8.11
N ILE A 109 -6.76 -4.82 7.14
CA ILE A 109 -6.19 -5.99 6.46
C ILE A 109 -5.50 -6.92 7.47
N CYS A 110 -4.66 -6.36 8.34
CA CYS A 110 -3.92 -7.13 9.33
C CYS A 110 -4.83 -7.83 10.33
N VAL A 111 -5.90 -7.17 10.80
CA VAL A 111 -6.89 -7.79 11.70
C VAL A 111 -7.58 -8.95 11.01
N HIS A 112 -8.01 -8.76 9.76
CA HIS A 112 -8.68 -9.80 8.97
C HIS A 112 -7.77 -11.02 8.76
N LEU A 113 -6.56 -10.80 8.25
CA LEU A 113 -5.59 -11.89 8.01
C LEU A 113 -5.17 -12.61 9.29
N SER A 114 -5.06 -11.87 10.40
CA SER A 114 -4.72 -12.49 11.69
C SER A 114 -5.86 -13.35 12.20
N ALA A 115 -7.11 -12.91 12.05
CA ALA A 115 -8.28 -13.70 12.43
C ALA A 115 -8.38 -14.99 11.60
N GLU A 116 -8.15 -14.91 10.28
CA GLU A 116 -8.12 -16.10 9.40
C GLU A 116 -7.03 -17.10 9.80
N GLU A 117 -5.81 -16.62 10.01
CA GLU A 117 -4.67 -17.49 10.35
C GLU A 117 -4.82 -18.08 11.76
N MET A 118 -5.41 -17.34 12.72
CA MET A 118 -5.74 -17.87 14.04
C MET A 118 -6.84 -18.94 13.97
N ASN A 119 -7.85 -18.76 13.12
CA ASN A 119 -8.90 -19.74 12.90
C ASN A 119 -8.32 -21.05 12.33
N PHE A 120 -7.44 -20.96 11.33
CA PHE A 120 -6.76 -22.11 10.72
C PHE A 120 -5.85 -22.88 11.68
N GLN A 121 -5.30 -22.23 12.72
CA GLN A 121 -4.43 -22.88 13.70
C GLN A 121 -5.20 -23.51 14.87
N TRP A 122 -6.47 -23.17 15.06
CA TRP A 122 -7.28 -23.61 16.20
C TRP A 122 -8.40 -24.60 15.86
N PHE A 123 -8.83 -24.66 14.60
CA PHE A 123 -9.80 -25.63 14.08
C PHE A 123 -9.17 -26.46 12.96
#